data_AF-A0A7C6I1C7-F1
#
_entry.id   AF-A0A7C6I1C7-F1
#
_cell.length_a   1.000
_cell.length_b   1.000
_cell.length_c   1.000
_cell.angle_alpha   90.00
_cell.angle_beta   90.00
_cell.angle_gamma   90.00
#
_symmetry.space_group_name_H-M   'P 1'
#
loop_
_entity.id
_entity.type
_entity.pdbx_description
1 polymer ?
#
loop_
_entity_poly.entity_id
_entity_poly.type
_entity_poly.pdbx_seq_one_letter_code
_entity_poly.pdbx_strand_id
1 'polypeptide(L)'
;MARLDVQIGGLTLRNPVTTASGTFGYGTEYLDFVDLGRLGGVFVKGTTLEPRQGNDYPRMAETASGMLNSVGLQNPGVDYFVEHLYPVIKEYDTHMMVNVSGSTVEGYVACAEKLADLDKMPAIELNISCPNVKAGGMAFGTSVTSAAEVTRAVRKVFPKTMIVKLSPNVTHIAEIAKAVEGEGADSVSLVNTFLGMAVDAEKRQPLLSTVTGGLSGPCIKPIALRMVWEVFHAVKIPVIGMGGICNWQDAIEFILVGATAIQVGTYNFIDPTATVKIVDGINDYLDRHGFESVSDLVGLIRK
;
A
#
# COMPACT_ATOMS: atom_id res chain seq x y z
N MET A 1 25.59 12.56 -4.15
CA MET A 1 24.32 12.30 -3.45
C MET A 1 23.24 13.06 -4.18
N ALA A 2 22.46 12.31 -4.95
CA ALA A 2 21.24 12.79 -5.58
C ALA A 2 20.17 13.16 -4.54
N ARG A 3 19.19 13.96 -4.96
CA ARG A 3 17.99 14.22 -4.18
C ARG A 3 17.06 13.02 -4.22
N LEU A 4 16.66 12.52 -3.06
CA LEU A 4 15.71 11.42 -2.93
C LEU A 4 14.28 11.90 -2.63
N ASP A 5 14.09 13.18 -2.30
CA ASP A 5 12.78 13.70 -1.92
C ASP A 5 11.76 13.62 -3.07
N VAL A 6 10.52 13.25 -2.73
CA VAL A 6 9.41 13.10 -3.68
C VAL A 6 8.11 13.64 -3.09
N GLN A 7 7.19 14.08 -3.96
CA GLN A 7 5.90 14.67 -3.58
C GLN A 7 4.74 13.72 -3.90
N ILE A 8 3.88 13.48 -2.91
CA ILE A 8 2.66 12.67 -3.00
C ILE A 8 1.50 13.57 -2.56
N GLY A 9 0.83 14.24 -3.51
CA GLY A 9 -0.14 15.27 -3.18
C GLY A 9 0.50 16.42 -2.39
N GLY A 10 -0.05 16.73 -1.21
CA GLY A 10 0.53 17.68 -0.25
C GLY A 10 1.60 17.11 0.69
N LEU A 11 2.00 15.85 0.53
CA LEU A 11 2.97 15.16 1.40
C LEU A 11 4.34 15.03 0.72
N THR A 12 5.37 15.62 1.31
CA THR A 12 6.77 15.40 0.93
C THR A 12 7.35 14.19 1.67
N LEU A 13 7.83 13.18 0.94
CA LEU A 13 8.59 12.07 1.52
C LEU A 13 10.10 12.35 1.40
N ARG A 14 10.89 12.04 2.44
CA ARG A 14 12.36 12.25 2.45
C ARG A 14 13.13 11.36 1.46
N ASN A 15 12.52 10.23 1.09
CA ASN A 15 12.96 9.33 0.02
C ASN A 15 11.72 8.56 -0.51
N PRO A 16 11.77 7.87 -1.66
CA PRO A 16 10.59 7.23 -2.22
C PRO A 16 10.22 5.90 -1.54
N VAL A 17 11.00 5.40 -0.58
CA VAL A 17 10.83 4.06 -0.02
C VAL A 17 9.92 4.09 1.20
N THR A 18 8.81 3.36 1.09
CA THR A 18 7.83 3.21 2.17
C THR A 18 7.50 1.74 2.41
N THR A 19 6.81 1.43 3.51
CA THR A 19 6.41 0.05 3.86
C THR A 19 4.95 -0.22 3.48
N ALA A 20 4.64 -1.41 2.98
CA ALA A 20 3.26 -1.76 2.62
C ALA A 20 2.42 -2.13 3.85
N SER A 21 1.20 -1.58 3.92
CA SER A 21 0.26 -1.87 5.00
C SER A 21 0.02 -3.38 5.19
N GLY A 22 -0.08 -3.80 6.46
CA GLY A 22 -0.29 -5.19 6.85
C GLY A 22 0.98 -6.04 6.91
N THR A 23 2.13 -5.53 6.44
CA THR A 23 3.43 -6.24 6.51
C THR A 23 4.40 -5.65 7.54
N PHE A 24 4.13 -4.43 8.00
CA PHE A 24 5.02 -3.67 8.88
C PHE A 24 4.39 -3.29 10.24
N GLY A 25 3.30 -3.96 10.62
CA GLY A 25 2.61 -3.72 11.91
C GLY A 25 2.17 -2.26 12.07
N TYR A 26 2.66 -1.63 13.15
CA TYR A 26 2.58 -0.19 13.38
C TYR A 26 3.97 0.48 13.36
N GLY A 27 4.97 -0.17 12.75
CA GLY A 27 6.38 0.25 12.74
C GLY A 27 7.14 -0.13 14.02
N THR A 28 6.45 -0.16 15.17
CA THR A 28 6.95 -0.58 16.48
C THR A 28 7.70 -1.91 16.47
N GLU A 29 7.21 -2.88 15.70
CA GLU A 29 7.71 -4.26 15.64
C GLU A 29 9.06 -4.38 14.90
N TYR A 30 9.51 -3.32 14.22
CA TYR A 30 10.72 -3.30 13.40
C TYR A 30 11.83 -2.40 13.97
N LEU A 31 11.63 -1.73 15.10
CA LEU A 31 12.59 -0.80 15.71
C LEU A 31 13.95 -1.45 16.04
N ASP A 32 13.96 -2.73 16.39
CA ASP A 32 15.19 -3.50 16.68
C ASP A 32 16.02 -3.82 15.42
N PHE A 33 15.45 -3.61 14.22
CA PHE A 33 16.06 -3.96 12.93
C PHE A 33 16.30 -2.74 12.02
N VAL A 34 15.45 -1.72 12.11
CA VAL A 34 15.41 -0.58 11.18
C VAL A 34 15.22 0.73 11.95
N ASP A 35 16.15 1.65 11.73
CA ASP A 35 15.91 3.07 11.99
C ASP A 35 14.84 3.59 11.02
N LEU A 36 13.64 3.83 11.54
CA LEU A 36 12.50 4.34 10.77
C LEU A 36 12.78 5.72 10.16
N GLY A 37 13.70 6.51 10.73
CA GLY A 37 14.15 7.79 10.18
C GLY A 37 14.81 7.68 8.80
N ARG A 38 15.24 6.48 8.41
CA ARG A 38 15.78 6.21 7.07
C ARG A 38 14.69 5.96 6.01
N LEU A 39 13.41 5.89 6.38
CA LEU A 39 12.30 5.61 5.46
C LEU A 39 11.55 6.89 5.07
N GLY A 40 11.01 6.93 3.85
CA GLY A 40 10.12 8.01 3.40
C GLY A 40 8.83 8.11 4.21
N GLY A 41 8.32 6.95 4.65
CA GLY A 41 7.12 6.81 5.47
C GLY A 41 6.71 5.35 5.69
N VAL A 42 5.79 5.13 6.64
CA VAL A 42 5.28 3.82 7.04
C VAL A 42 3.76 3.83 6.86
N PHE A 43 3.23 2.96 5.99
CA PHE A 43 1.79 2.69 5.96
C PHE A 43 1.46 1.63 7.00
N VAL A 44 0.84 2.03 8.10
CA VAL A 44 0.49 1.11 9.20
C VAL A 44 -0.67 0.19 8.81
N LYS A 45 -0.91 -0.83 9.64
CA LYS A 45 -1.97 -1.83 9.46
C LYS A 45 -3.34 -1.22 9.15
N GLY A 46 -4.07 -1.87 8.23
CA GLY A 46 -5.44 -1.52 7.87
C GLY A 46 -6.35 -1.38 9.09
N THR A 47 -6.81 -0.16 9.31
CA THR A 47 -7.67 0.25 10.43
C THR A 47 -9.11 0.35 9.94
N THR A 48 -10.05 -0.21 10.71
CA THR A 48 -11.48 -0.14 10.45
C THR A 48 -12.19 0.64 11.57
N LEU A 49 -13.41 1.11 11.33
CA LEU A 49 -14.22 1.79 12.36
C LEU A 49 -14.31 0.91 13.64
N GLU A 50 -14.86 -0.28 13.51
CA GLU A 50 -14.98 -1.25 14.59
C GLU A 50 -13.77 -2.19 14.69
N PRO A 51 -13.45 -2.74 15.88
CA PRO A 51 -12.44 -3.78 16.04
C PRO A 51 -12.76 -5.06 15.25
N ARG A 52 -11.71 -5.76 14.80
CA ARG A 52 -11.84 -7.00 14.01
C ARG A 52 -10.85 -8.06 14.48
N GLN A 53 -11.34 -9.27 14.71
CA GLN A 53 -10.49 -10.42 15.05
C GLN A 53 -9.77 -11.03 13.83
N GLY A 54 -10.25 -10.77 12.61
CA GLY A 54 -9.78 -11.41 11.38
C GLY A 54 -10.53 -12.69 11.04
N ASN A 55 -10.06 -13.44 10.04
CA ASN A 55 -10.65 -14.72 9.63
C ASN A 55 -10.15 -15.89 10.49
N ASP A 56 -10.68 -17.10 10.32
CA ASP A 56 -10.17 -18.28 11.02
C ASP A 56 -8.77 -18.69 10.52
N TYR A 57 -8.04 -19.48 11.30
CA TYR A 57 -6.76 -20.07 10.88
C TYR A 57 -6.97 -21.36 10.06
N PRO A 58 -6.09 -21.72 9.12
CA PRO A 58 -4.86 -21.01 8.73
C PRO A 58 -5.13 -19.78 7.84
N ARG A 59 -4.34 -18.72 8.07
CA ARG A 59 -4.45 -17.41 7.39
C ARG A 59 -3.34 -17.13 6.37
N MET A 60 -2.37 -18.03 6.24
CA MET A 60 -1.20 -17.86 5.38
C MET A 60 -0.82 -19.20 4.74
N ALA A 61 -0.33 -19.15 3.51
CA ALA A 61 0.25 -20.30 2.81
C ALA A 61 1.38 -19.82 1.89
N GLU A 62 2.48 -20.57 1.83
CA GLU A 62 3.56 -20.29 0.88
C GLU A 62 3.16 -20.70 -0.55
N THR A 63 3.76 -20.02 -1.53
CA THR A 63 3.60 -20.30 -2.97
C THR A 63 4.94 -20.09 -3.68
N ALA A 64 5.06 -20.54 -4.94
CA ALA A 64 6.27 -20.30 -5.72
C ALA A 64 6.59 -18.80 -5.82
N SER A 65 7.71 -18.37 -5.24
CA SER A 65 8.15 -16.96 -5.18
C SER A 65 7.13 -15.99 -4.58
N GLY A 66 6.36 -16.42 -3.58
CA GLY A 66 5.39 -15.55 -2.91
C GLY A 66 4.59 -16.23 -1.80
N MET A 67 3.59 -15.54 -1.29
CA MET A 67 2.67 -16.08 -0.29
C MET A 67 1.22 -15.64 -0.55
N LEU A 68 0.28 -16.49 -0.11
CA LEU A 68 -1.12 -16.14 0.06
C LEU A 68 -1.38 -15.70 1.50
N ASN A 69 -2.26 -14.71 1.68
CA ASN A 69 -2.76 -14.32 2.99
C ASN A 69 -4.28 -14.12 3.00
N SER A 70 -4.92 -14.43 4.12
CA SER A 70 -6.35 -14.22 4.35
C SER A 70 -6.63 -13.67 5.75
N VAL A 71 -5.84 -12.68 6.19
CA VAL A 71 -5.88 -12.13 7.57
C VAL A 71 -7.26 -11.61 7.99
N GLY A 72 -8.09 -11.12 7.06
CA GLY A 72 -9.46 -10.66 7.35
C GLY A 72 -9.55 -9.27 8.01
N LEU A 73 -8.52 -8.44 7.82
CA LEU A 73 -8.36 -7.11 8.42
C LEU A 73 -8.37 -7.13 9.96
N GLN A 74 -7.66 -8.06 10.60
CA GLN A 74 -7.52 -8.06 12.07
C GLN A 74 -6.88 -6.76 12.56
N ASN A 75 -7.61 -5.94 13.30
CA ASN A 75 -7.14 -4.65 13.84
C ASN A 75 -7.99 -4.25 15.07
N PRO A 76 -7.50 -3.36 15.95
CA PRO A 76 -8.17 -3.04 17.20
C PRO A 76 -9.29 -1.98 17.07
N GLY A 77 -9.60 -1.51 15.86
CA GLY A 77 -10.54 -0.40 15.62
C GLY A 77 -9.84 0.96 15.66
N VAL A 78 -10.49 1.96 15.06
CA VAL A 78 -9.92 3.32 14.93
C VAL A 78 -9.83 4.05 16.28
N ASP A 79 -10.78 3.84 17.19
CA ASP A 79 -10.76 4.50 18.50
C ASP A 79 -9.57 4.03 19.35
N TYR A 80 -9.33 2.71 19.41
CA TYR A 80 -8.13 2.18 20.06
C TYR A 80 -6.84 2.69 19.38
N PHE A 81 -6.82 2.79 18.05
CA PHE A 81 -5.68 3.35 17.34
C PHE A 81 -5.40 4.80 17.75
N VAL A 82 -6.42 5.67 17.77
CA VAL A 82 -6.30 7.08 18.15
C VAL A 82 -5.87 7.25 19.60
N GLU A 83 -6.44 6.47 20.52
CA GLU A 83 -6.19 6.60 21.95
C GLU A 83 -4.85 5.98 22.41
N HIS A 84 -4.43 4.87 21.81
CA HIS A 84 -3.33 4.04 22.35
C HIS A 84 -2.12 3.90 21.42
N LEU A 85 -2.32 3.85 20.10
CA LEU A 85 -1.23 3.59 19.14
C LEU A 85 -0.66 4.88 18.55
N TYR A 86 -1.54 5.80 18.14
CA TYR A 86 -1.17 7.10 17.59
C TYR A 86 -0.24 7.91 18.51
N PRO A 87 -0.47 8.02 19.84
CA PRO A 87 0.40 8.79 20.72
C PRO A 87 1.84 8.27 20.78
N VAL A 88 2.08 7.00 20.44
CA VAL A 88 3.40 6.38 20.39
C VAL A 88 4.04 6.61 19.02
N ILE A 89 3.38 6.17 17.94
CA ILE A 89 3.99 6.15 16.60
C ILE A 89 4.23 7.54 16.02
N LYS A 90 3.49 8.57 16.49
CA LYS A 90 3.64 9.95 16.03
C LYS A 90 4.93 10.63 16.46
N GLU A 91 5.69 10.01 17.37
CA GLU A 91 6.98 10.53 17.84
C GLU A 91 8.19 9.91 17.11
N TYR A 92 7.96 9.00 16.14
CA TYR A 92 9.03 8.47 15.29
C TYR A 92 9.35 9.44 14.13
N ASP A 93 10.62 9.50 13.72
CA ASP A 93 11.13 10.43 12.69
C ASP A 93 10.78 10.02 11.25
N THR A 94 9.53 9.60 11.00
CA THR A 94 9.03 9.28 9.67
C THR A 94 7.53 9.51 9.55
N HIS A 95 7.03 9.61 8.32
CA HIS A 95 5.60 9.83 8.10
C HIS A 95 4.79 8.56 8.38
N MET A 96 4.02 8.58 9.47
CA MET A 96 3.03 7.55 9.78
C MET A 96 1.73 7.82 9.02
N MET A 97 1.34 6.87 8.17
CA MET A 97 0.17 6.97 7.31
C MET A 97 -0.79 5.80 7.59
N VAL A 98 -2.07 6.10 7.79
CA VAL A 98 -3.05 5.05 8.15
C VAL A 98 -3.70 4.48 6.92
N ASN A 99 -3.58 3.16 6.74
CA ASN A 99 -4.41 2.42 5.79
C ASN A 99 -5.83 2.33 6.35
N VAL A 100 -6.82 2.89 5.65
CA VAL A 100 -8.22 2.92 6.09
C VAL A 100 -9.00 1.88 5.30
N SER A 101 -9.67 0.96 6.00
CA SER A 101 -10.47 -0.11 5.41
C SER A 101 -11.92 -0.07 5.94
N GLY A 102 -12.86 -0.63 5.19
CA GLY A 102 -14.28 -0.61 5.54
C GLY A 102 -15.14 -1.58 4.72
N SER A 103 -16.39 -1.77 5.15
CA SER A 103 -17.39 -2.61 4.46
C SER A 103 -18.57 -1.81 3.89
N THR A 104 -18.76 -0.55 4.30
CA THR A 104 -19.76 0.38 3.76
C THR A 104 -19.12 1.77 3.62
N VAL A 105 -19.71 2.64 2.80
CA VAL A 105 -19.20 4.00 2.57
C VAL A 105 -19.20 4.82 3.87
N GLU A 106 -20.23 4.67 4.70
CA GLU A 106 -20.37 5.31 6.00
C GLU A 106 -19.27 4.86 6.96
N GLY A 107 -18.91 3.57 6.93
CA GLY A 107 -17.80 3.03 7.72
C GLY A 107 -16.43 3.57 7.30
N TYR A 108 -16.22 3.84 6.01
CA TYR A 108 -15.01 4.53 5.53
C TYR A 108 -15.00 6.01 5.98
N VAL A 109 -16.12 6.71 5.84
CA VAL A 109 -16.29 8.12 6.24
C VAL A 109 -16.02 8.30 7.74
N ALA A 110 -16.73 7.55 8.60
CA ALA A 110 -16.59 7.65 10.05
C ALA A 110 -15.19 7.25 10.56
N CYS A 111 -14.52 6.30 9.88
CA CYS A 111 -13.13 5.96 10.18
C CYS A 111 -12.17 7.10 9.77
N ALA A 112 -12.40 7.74 8.62
CA ALA A 112 -11.57 8.85 8.15
C ALA A 112 -11.78 10.15 8.96
N GLU A 113 -13.02 10.44 9.41
CA GLU A 113 -13.33 11.56 10.31
C GLU A 113 -12.49 11.50 11.59
N LYS A 114 -12.47 10.34 12.27
CA LYS A 114 -11.70 10.12 13.50
C LYS A 114 -10.17 10.24 13.31
N LEU A 115 -9.69 10.20 12.06
CA LEU A 115 -8.27 10.35 11.70
C LEU A 115 -7.93 11.76 11.16
N ALA A 116 -8.92 12.59 10.85
CA ALA A 116 -8.74 13.91 10.22
C ALA A 116 -7.90 14.85 11.10
N ASP A 117 -8.21 14.91 12.39
CA ASP A 117 -7.63 15.89 13.33
C ASP A 117 -6.26 15.48 13.91
N LEU A 118 -5.73 14.31 13.54
CA LEU A 118 -4.45 13.80 14.07
C LEU A 118 -3.25 14.64 13.57
N ASP A 119 -2.68 15.46 14.46
CA ASP A 119 -1.72 16.52 14.15
C ASP A 119 -0.54 16.11 13.25
N LYS A 120 0.12 15.00 13.56
CA LYS A 120 1.29 14.46 12.83
C LYS A 120 0.95 13.33 11.86
N MET A 121 -0.33 13.06 11.55
CA MET A 121 -0.72 12.10 10.52
C MET A 121 -1.04 12.86 9.21
N PRO A 122 -0.14 12.86 8.21
CA PRO A 122 -0.28 13.73 7.03
C PRO A 122 -1.18 13.13 5.93
N ALA A 123 -1.40 11.82 5.94
CA ALA A 123 -2.12 11.13 4.87
C ALA A 123 -2.84 9.86 5.35
N ILE A 124 -3.86 9.47 4.59
CA ILE A 124 -4.45 8.13 4.64
C ILE A 124 -4.21 7.37 3.33
N GLU A 125 -4.14 6.05 3.43
CA GLU A 125 -4.26 5.15 2.29
C GLU A 125 -5.64 4.48 2.32
N LEU A 126 -6.58 5.00 1.54
CA LEU A 126 -7.95 4.50 1.42
C LEU A 126 -7.95 3.16 0.67
N ASN A 127 -8.14 2.07 1.41
CA ASN A 127 -8.02 0.70 0.94
C ASN A 127 -9.34 0.14 0.42
N ILE A 128 -9.72 0.57 -0.78
CA ILE A 128 -10.94 0.11 -1.46
C ILE A 128 -10.85 -1.33 -1.98
N SER A 129 -9.74 -2.04 -1.74
CA SER A 129 -9.36 -3.25 -2.48
C SER A 129 -9.37 -4.54 -1.66
N CYS A 130 -9.91 -4.54 -0.43
CA CYS A 130 -9.86 -5.73 0.43
C CYS A 130 -10.74 -6.90 -0.09
N PRO A 131 -10.15 -8.04 -0.47
CA PRO A 131 -10.89 -9.16 -1.07
C PRO A 131 -11.61 -10.05 -0.05
N ASN A 132 -11.29 -9.90 1.25
CA ASN A 132 -11.56 -10.89 2.29
C ASN A 132 -12.76 -10.57 3.20
N VAL A 133 -13.63 -9.62 2.82
CA VAL A 133 -14.83 -9.27 3.60
C VAL A 133 -16.10 -9.79 2.93
N LYS A 134 -16.84 -10.64 3.65
CA LYS A 134 -18.13 -11.23 3.21
C LYS A 134 -19.23 -10.19 2.90
N ALA A 135 -19.01 -8.92 3.26
CA ALA A 135 -19.85 -7.77 2.92
C ALA A 135 -19.03 -6.70 2.18
N GLY A 136 -19.16 -6.66 0.85
CA GLY A 136 -18.95 -5.47 0.01
C GLY A 136 -17.51 -5.04 -0.34
N GLY A 137 -16.49 -5.30 0.48
CA GLY A 137 -15.18 -4.64 0.32
C GLY A 137 -14.50 -4.80 -1.04
N MET A 138 -14.57 -5.98 -1.67
CA MET A 138 -13.98 -6.16 -3.01
C MET A 138 -14.77 -5.43 -4.10
N ALA A 139 -16.08 -5.21 -3.92
CA ALA A 139 -16.94 -4.56 -4.90
C ALA A 139 -16.60 -3.07 -5.10
N PHE A 140 -16.09 -2.39 -4.07
CA PHE A 140 -15.58 -1.02 -4.20
C PHE A 140 -14.37 -0.94 -5.14
N GLY A 141 -13.40 -1.84 -4.97
CA GLY A 141 -12.16 -1.86 -5.74
C GLY A 141 -12.26 -2.48 -7.14
N THR A 142 -13.41 -3.07 -7.51
CA THR A 142 -13.63 -3.70 -8.83
C THR A 142 -14.66 -2.99 -9.70
N SER A 143 -15.22 -1.86 -9.25
CA SER A 143 -16.23 -1.09 -9.96
C SER A 143 -15.84 0.38 -9.99
N VAL A 144 -15.79 0.97 -11.19
CA VAL A 144 -15.54 2.40 -11.41
C VAL A 144 -16.48 3.28 -10.57
N THR A 145 -17.78 2.98 -10.60
CA THR A 145 -18.81 3.73 -9.87
C THR A 145 -18.61 3.65 -8.36
N SER A 146 -18.31 2.47 -7.84
CA SER A 146 -18.19 2.23 -6.40
C SER A 146 -16.88 2.79 -5.83
N ALA A 147 -15.79 2.72 -6.60
CA ALA A 147 -14.53 3.38 -6.27
C ALA A 147 -14.67 4.91 -6.24
N ALA A 148 -15.37 5.49 -7.22
CA ALA A 148 -15.68 6.92 -7.27
C ALA A 148 -16.54 7.37 -6.09
N GLU A 149 -17.60 6.62 -5.77
CA GLU A 149 -18.52 6.91 -4.67
C GLU A 149 -17.82 6.98 -3.31
N VAL A 150 -17.04 5.96 -2.93
CA VAL A 150 -16.33 5.94 -1.65
C VAL A 150 -15.23 7.00 -1.58
N THR A 151 -14.52 7.24 -2.68
CA THR A 151 -13.49 8.29 -2.76
C THR A 151 -14.09 9.68 -2.54
N ARG A 152 -15.18 10.00 -3.25
CA ARG A 152 -15.93 11.26 -3.09
C ARG A 152 -16.46 11.44 -1.67
N ALA A 153 -16.96 10.37 -1.05
CA ALA A 153 -17.51 10.43 0.30
C ALA A 153 -16.42 10.74 1.33
N VAL A 154 -15.29 10.01 1.27
CA VAL A 154 -14.15 10.22 2.17
C VAL A 154 -13.49 11.58 1.94
N ARG A 155 -13.36 12.04 0.69
CA ARG A 155 -12.78 13.35 0.36
C ARG A 155 -13.42 14.52 1.10
N LYS A 156 -14.75 14.47 1.32
CA LYS A 156 -15.53 15.53 1.98
C LYS A 156 -15.18 15.72 3.45
N VAL A 157 -14.77 14.64 4.12
CA VAL A 157 -14.42 14.63 5.55
C VAL A 157 -12.91 14.56 5.79
N PHE A 158 -12.16 14.08 4.79
CA PHE A 158 -10.71 13.96 4.70
C PHE A 158 -9.95 15.28 4.40
N PRO A 159 -9.38 16.10 5.31
CA PRO A 159 -8.80 17.39 4.93
C PRO A 159 -7.35 17.35 4.42
N LYS A 160 -6.68 16.19 4.43
CA LYS A 160 -5.24 16.05 4.09
C LYS A 160 -5.01 15.11 2.89
N THR A 161 -3.77 14.71 2.61
CA THR A 161 -3.43 13.85 1.46
C THR A 161 -4.18 12.50 1.52
N MET A 162 -4.99 12.20 0.50
CA MET A 162 -5.74 10.96 0.37
C MET A 162 -5.17 10.13 -0.79
N ILE A 163 -4.51 9.03 -0.45
CA ILE A 163 -3.98 8.05 -1.40
C ILE A 163 -5.01 6.92 -1.54
N VAL A 164 -5.39 6.51 -2.75
CA VAL A 164 -6.37 5.42 -2.94
C VAL A 164 -5.68 4.12 -3.42
N LYS A 165 -5.83 3.03 -2.65
CA LYS A 165 -5.14 1.74 -2.92
C LYS A 165 -5.98 0.83 -3.82
N LEU A 166 -5.53 0.66 -5.07
CA LEU A 166 -6.27 -0.02 -6.12
C LEU A 166 -6.14 -1.55 -6.07
N SER A 167 -7.24 -2.23 -6.44
CA SER A 167 -7.26 -3.69 -6.61
C SER A 167 -6.71 -4.06 -7.99
N PRO A 168 -5.85 -5.08 -8.11
CA PRO A 168 -5.45 -5.60 -9.42
C PRO A 168 -6.48 -6.56 -10.03
N ASN A 169 -7.52 -6.94 -9.28
CA ASN A 169 -8.45 -8.01 -9.66
C ASN A 169 -9.54 -7.49 -10.62
N VAL A 170 -9.12 -6.80 -11.69
CA VAL A 170 -9.96 -6.01 -12.61
C VAL A 170 -9.45 -6.09 -14.04
N THR A 171 -10.33 -5.90 -15.02
CA THR A 171 -9.96 -5.88 -16.45
C THR A 171 -9.13 -4.63 -16.82
N HIS A 172 -9.53 -3.46 -16.31
CA HIS A 172 -8.94 -2.16 -16.68
C HIS A 172 -8.69 -1.28 -15.44
N ILE A 173 -7.52 -1.44 -14.81
CA ILE A 173 -7.15 -0.69 -13.60
C ILE A 173 -7.06 0.84 -13.84
N ALA A 174 -6.68 1.23 -15.07
CA ALA A 174 -6.58 2.63 -15.50
C ALA A 174 -7.92 3.39 -15.46
N GLU A 175 -9.06 2.72 -15.66
CA GLU A 175 -10.39 3.36 -15.58
C GLU A 175 -10.75 3.69 -14.14
N ILE A 176 -10.44 2.78 -13.20
CA ILE A 176 -10.65 2.99 -11.77
C ILE A 176 -9.71 4.09 -11.25
N ALA A 177 -8.46 4.11 -11.69
CA ALA A 177 -7.49 5.16 -11.32
C ALA A 177 -7.97 6.56 -11.74
N LYS A 178 -8.45 6.73 -12.98
CA LYS A 178 -9.06 7.97 -13.47
C LYS A 178 -10.30 8.39 -12.68
N ALA A 179 -11.11 7.42 -12.27
CA ALA A 179 -12.33 7.69 -11.52
C ALA A 179 -12.04 8.19 -10.09
N VAL A 180 -11.07 7.61 -9.39
CA VAL A 180 -10.70 8.08 -8.05
C VAL A 180 -9.93 9.40 -8.10
N GLU A 181 -9.11 9.64 -9.13
CA GLU A 181 -8.52 10.96 -9.44
C GLU A 181 -9.62 12.02 -9.60
N GLY A 182 -10.65 11.75 -10.42
CA GLY A 182 -11.76 12.67 -10.67
C GLY A 182 -12.61 13.01 -9.44
N GLU A 183 -12.53 12.21 -8.38
CA GLU A 183 -13.28 12.41 -7.12
C GLU A 183 -12.37 12.91 -5.97
N GLY A 184 -11.14 13.33 -6.29
CA GLY A 184 -10.24 14.04 -5.37
C GLY A 184 -9.21 13.18 -4.64
N ALA A 185 -8.85 11.99 -5.16
CA ALA A 185 -7.62 11.32 -4.74
C ALA A 185 -6.39 12.18 -5.09
N ASP A 186 -5.51 12.40 -4.12
CA ASP A 186 -4.26 13.16 -4.33
C ASP A 186 -3.15 12.29 -4.93
N SER A 187 -3.30 10.97 -4.84
CA SER A 187 -2.41 9.95 -5.39
C SER A 187 -3.12 8.58 -5.40
N VAL A 188 -2.62 7.64 -6.19
CA VAL A 188 -3.05 6.24 -6.17
C VAL A 188 -1.89 5.33 -5.80
N SER A 189 -2.17 4.28 -5.03
CA SER A 189 -1.19 3.24 -4.72
C SER A 189 -1.63 1.89 -5.30
N LEU A 190 -0.72 1.17 -5.95
CA LEU A 190 -1.03 -0.11 -6.58
C LEU A 190 0.21 -1.00 -6.73
N VAL A 191 0.07 -2.32 -6.66
CA VAL A 191 -1.17 -3.10 -6.53
C VAL A 191 -1.39 -3.64 -5.12
N ASN A 192 -2.65 -3.78 -4.70
CA ASN A 192 -2.99 -4.73 -3.64
C ASN A 192 -2.82 -6.18 -4.15
N THR A 193 -3.14 -7.19 -3.36
CA THR A 193 -2.92 -8.60 -3.70
C THR A 193 -3.86 -9.13 -4.79
N PHE A 194 -3.36 -10.06 -5.62
CA PHE A 194 -4.17 -10.84 -6.55
C PHE A 194 -4.91 -11.97 -5.83
N LEU A 195 -6.06 -12.43 -6.32
CA LEU A 195 -6.69 -13.65 -5.79
C LEU A 195 -5.92 -14.92 -6.22
N GLY A 196 -5.64 -15.79 -5.26
CA GLY A 196 -5.04 -17.10 -5.50
C GLY A 196 -5.51 -18.16 -4.51
N MET A 197 -5.06 -19.40 -4.73
CA MET A 197 -5.37 -20.59 -3.93
C MET A 197 -4.12 -21.46 -3.81
N ALA A 198 -3.96 -22.12 -2.67
CA ALA A 198 -3.02 -23.23 -2.51
C ALA A 198 -3.76 -24.42 -1.89
N VAL A 199 -3.39 -25.63 -2.32
CA VAL A 199 -4.14 -26.87 -2.04
C VAL A 199 -3.18 -27.90 -1.45
N ASP A 200 -3.59 -28.53 -0.34
CA ASP A 200 -2.96 -29.74 0.17
C ASP A 200 -3.38 -30.90 -0.74
N ALA A 201 -2.45 -31.42 -1.55
CA ALA A 201 -2.74 -32.48 -2.52
C ALA A 201 -3.09 -33.82 -1.86
N GLU A 202 -2.51 -34.12 -0.70
CA GLU A 202 -2.76 -35.35 0.06
C GLU A 202 -4.13 -35.31 0.73
N LYS A 203 -4.45 -34.19 1.40
CA LYS A 203 -5.74 -33.99 2.08
C LYS A 203 -6.87 -33.50 1.17
N ARG A 204 -6.55 -33.11 -0.07
CA ARG A 204 -7.47 -32.61 -1.11
C ARG A 204 -8.31 -31.41 -0.65
N GLN A 205 -7.70 -30.51 0.13
CA GLN A 205 -8.36 -29.35 0.72
C GLN A 205 -7.53 -28.07 0.55
N PRO A 206 -8.13 -26.88 0.59
CA PRO A 206 -7.39 -25.62 0.60
C PRO A 206 -6.48 -25.50 1.83
N LEU A 207 -5.32 -24.84 1.66
CA LEU A 207 -4.43 -24.51 2.78
C LEU A 207 -4.92 -23.32 3.63
N LEU A 208 -5.85 -22.51 3.10
CA LEU A 208 -6.45 -21.37 3.80
C LEU A 208 -7.87 -21.69 4.24
N SER A 209 -8.23 -21.24 5.45
CA SER A 209 -9.60 -21.33 6.00
C SER A 209 -10.66 -20.69 5.10
N THR A 210 -10.27 -19.69 4.33
CA THR A 210 -11.10 -18.91 3.40
C THR A 210 -11.15 -19.47 1.97
N VAL A 211 -10.57 -20.65 1.73
CA VAL A 211 -10.41 -21.29 0.41
C VAL A 211 -9.44 -20.56 -0.53
N THR A 212 -9.62 -19.25 -0.72
CA THR A 212 -8.71 -18.36 -1.46
C THR A 212 -8.03 -17.35 -0.53
N GLY A 213 -7.02 -16.66 -1.04
CA GLY A 213 -6.34 -15.57 -0.35
C GLY A 213 -5.65 -14.61 -1.31
N GLY A 214 -5.09 -13.54 -0.74
CA GLY A 214 -4.32 -12.53 -1.45
C GLY A 214 -2.88 -12.96 -1.71
N LEU A 215 -2.55 -13.21 -2.97
CA LEU A 215 -1.21 -13.50 -3.48
C LEU A 215 -0.34 -12.24 -3.52
N SER A 216 0.87 -12.38 -3.00
CA SER A 216 1.88 -11.33 -2.86
C SER A 216 3.29 -11.91 -2.97
N GLY A 217 4.29 -11.05 -3.19
CA GLY A 217 5.71 -11.45 -3.31
C GLY A 217 6.23 -11.33 -4.75
N PRO A 218 7.51 -11.68 -5.00
CA PRO A 218 8.15 -11.48 -6.30
C PRO A 218 7.39 -12.07 -7.50
N CYS A 219 6.61 -13.14 -7.30
CA CYS A 219 5.75 -13.73 -8.33
C CYS A 219 4.75 -12.75 -8.99
N ILE A 220 4.34 -11.67 -8.32
CA ILE A 220 3.40 -10.68 -8.89
C ILE A 220 4.10 -9.48 -9.55
N LYS A 221 5.44 -9.34 -9.45
CA LYS A 221 6.18 -8.16 -9.92
C LYS A 221 5.90 -7.80 -11.39
N PRO A 222 5.94 -8.73 -12.37
CA PRO A 222 5.74 -8.36 -13.78
C PRO A 222 4.35 -7.79 -14.06
N ILE A 223 3.33 -8.27 -13.35
CA ILE A 223 1.94 -7.81 -13.51
C ILE A 223 1.77 -6.44 -12.85
N ALA A 224 2.38 -6.23 -11.68
CA ALA A 224 2.39 -4.97 -10.97
C ALA A 224 3.09 -3.85 -11.76
N LEU A 225 4.26 -4.13 -12.35
CA LEU A 225 4.98 -3.18 -13.22
C LEU A 225 4.12 -2.72 -14.41
N ARG A 226 3.46 -3.66 -15.11
CA ARG A 226 2.50 -3.33 -16.19
C ARG A 226 1.37 -2.44 -15.68
N MET A 227 0.76 -2.77 -14.54
CA MET A 227 -0.36 -2.00 -14.00
C MET A 227 0.05 -0.58 -13.56
N VAL A 228 1.23 -0.41 -12.95
CA VAL A 228 1.78 0.91 -12.63
C VAL A 228 2.02 1.71 -13.90
N TRP A 229 2.62 1.10 -14.93
CA TRP A 229 2.82 1.75 -16.24
C TRP A 229 1.51 2.21 -16.89
N GLU A 230 0.48 1.35 -16.87
CA GLU A 230 -0.86 1.66 -17.41
C GLU A 230 -1.53 2.81 -16.65
N VAL A 231 -1.42 2.82 -15.31
CA VAL A 231 -2.00 3.88 -14.48
C VAL A 231 -1.24 5.20 -14.64
N PHE A 232 0.09 5.18 -14.66
CA PHE A 232 0.92 6.37 -14.87
C PHE A 232 0.60 7.10 -16.19
N HIS A 233 0.29 6.36 -17.26
CA HIS A 233 -0.15 6.95 -18.53
C HIS A 233 -1.64 7.37 -18.56
N ALA A 234 -2.40 7.02 -17.52
CA ALA A 234 -3.85 7.24 -17.45
C ALA A 234 -4.24 8.42 -16.56
N VAL A 235 -3.48 8.70 -15.50
CA VAL A 235 -3.74 9.78 -14.52
C VAL A 235 -2.66 10.87 -14.56
N LYS A 236 -2.89 11.97 -13.83
CA LYS A 236 -1.93 13.07 -13.64
C LYS A 236 -1.38 13.12 -12.20
N ILE A 237 -2.11 12.53 -11.24
CA ILE A 237 -1.68 12.41 -9.84
C ILE A 237 -0.51 11.42 -9.66
N PRO A 238 0.36 11.60 -8.64
CA PRO A 238 1.46 10.68 -8.34
C PRO A 238 1.01 9.23 -8.13
N VAL A 239 1.87 8.29 -8.51
CA VAL A 239 1.61 6.84 -8.42
C VAL A 239 2.57 6.20 -7.42
N ILE A 240 2.06 5.46 -6.44
CA ILE A 240 2.86 4.67 -5.49
C ILE A 240 2.88 3.20 -5.94
N GLY A 241 4.03 2.71 -6.40
CA GLY A 241 4.20 1.36 -6.94
C GLY A 241 4.50 0.31 -5.87
N MET A 242 3.84 -0.85 -5.95
CA MET A 242 4.12 -1.98 -5.07
C MET A 242 3.73 -3.31 -5.70
N GLY A 243 4.33 -4.39 -5.19
CA GLY A 243 4.06 -5.76 -5.60
C GLY A 243 5.33 -6.48 -6.00
N GLY A 244 5.87 -7.29 -5.09
CA GLY A 244 7.04 -8.12 -5.36
C GLY A 244 8.39 -7.41 -5.41
N ILE A 245 8.48 -6.16 -4.92
CA ILE A 245 9.75 -5.46 -4.68
C ILE A 245 10.53 -6.19 -3.59
N CYS A 246 11.73 -6.66 -3.93
CA CYS A 246 12.63 -7.41 -3.05
C CYS A 246 14.00 -6.73 -2.90
N ASN A 247 14.40 -5.88 -3.84
CA ASN A 247 15.71 -5.23 -3.87
C ASN A 247 15.64 -3.85 -4.55
N TRP A 248 16.77 -3.15 -4.62
CA TRP A 248 16.83 -1.81 -5.21
C TRP A 248 16.61 -1.82 -6.72
N GLN A 249 16.99 -2.90 -7.43
CA GLN A 249 16.73 -3.04 -8.86
C GLN A 249 15.23 -3.04 -9.13
N ASP A 250 14.46 -3.83 -8.37
CA ASP A 250 13.00 -3.84 -8.45
C ASP A 250 12.41 -2.45 -8.18
N ALA A 251 12.92 -1.74 -7.17
CA ALA A 251 12.46 -0.39 -6.86
C ALA A 251 12.74 0.61 -8.00
N ILE A 252 13.93 0.54 -8.62
CA ILE A 252 14.27 1.34 -9.80
C ILE A 252 13.38 0.95 -11.00
N GLU A 253 13.09 -0.34 -11.24
CA GLU A 253 12.13 -0.77 -12.27
C GLU A 253 10.75 -0.14 -12.05
N PHE A 254 10.24 -0.12 -10.80
CA PHE A 254 8.97 0.52 -10.45
C PHE A 254 8.98 2.04 -10.71
N ILE A 255 10.07 2.73 -10.36
CA ILE A 255 10.20 4.17 -10.61
C ILE A 255 10.24 4.45 -12.12
N LEU A 256 11.03 3.67 -12.87
CA LEU A 256 11.14 3.77 -14.32
C LEU A 256 9.79 3.55 -15.04
N VAL A 257 8.93 2.64 -14.59
CA VAL A 257 7.57 2.48 -15.17
C VAL A 257 6.61 3.63 -14.83
N GLY A 258 6.94 4.49 -13.87
CA GLY A 258 6.13 5.67 -13.51
C GLY A 258 5.79 5.81 -12.03
N ALA A 259 6.34 5.00 -11.13
CA ALA A 259 6.10 5.19 -9.69
C ALA A 259 6.89 6.39 -9.15
N THR A 260 6.19 7.32 -8.49
CA THR A 260 6.78 8.46 -7.75
C THR A 260 7.34 8.01 -6.40
N ALA A 261 6.72 7.02 -5.76
CA ALA A 261 7.19 6.36 -4.54
C ALA A 261 6.89 4.86 -4.61
N ILE A 262 7.47 4.06 -3.71
CA ILE A 262 7.26 2.60 -3.68
C ILE A 262 6.91 2.09 -2.28
N GLN A 263 6.10 1.03 -2.19
CA GLN A 263 5.84 0.28 -0.94
C GLN A 263 6.49 -1.11 -0.99
N VAL A 264 7.34 -1.42 -0.01
CA VAL A 264 7.92 -2.77 0.20
C VAL A 264 7.03 -3.55 1.17
N GLY A 265 6.55 -4.72 0.72
CA GLY A 265 5.58 -5.53 1.47
C GLY A 265 6.16 -6.87 1.96
N THR A 266 5.75 -7.95 1.30
CA THR A 266 6.08 -9.36 1.63
C THR A 266 7.55 -9.59 1.96
N TYR A 267 8.47 -8.89 1.31
CA TYR A 267 9.91 -9.09 1.49
C TYR A 267 10.43 -8.65 2.87
N ASN A 268 9.71 -7.78 3.60
CA ASN A 268 10.03 -7.44 4.99
C ASN A 268 9.99 -8.66 5.93
N PHE A 269 9.19 -9.69 5.58
CA PHE A 269 9.13 -10.96 6.33
C PHE A 269 10.35 -11.88 6.07
N ILE A 270 11.08 -11.64 4.98
CA ILE A 270 12.27 -12.41 4.58
C ILE A 270 13.53 -11.70 5.06
N ASP A 271 13.58 -10.37 4.87
CA ASP A 271 14.65 -9.51 5.35
C ASP A 271 14.04 -8.24 5.97
N PRO A 272 14.02 -8.11 7.31
CA PRO A 272 13.42 -6.94 7.98
C PRO A 272 14.18 -5.64 7.68
N THR A 273 15.41 -5.71 7.14
CA THR A 273 16.24 -4.56 6.77
C THR A 273 16.13 -4.17 5.29
N ALA A 274 15.29 -4.86 4.51
CA ALA A 274 15.19 -4.70 3.06
C ALA A 274 14.90 -3.26 2.62
N THR A 275 13.98 -2.57 3.28
CA THR A 275 13.60 -1.18 2.96
C THR A 275 14.80 -0.24 3.02
N VAL A 276 15.64 -0.37 4.04
CA VAL A 276 16.86 0.43 4.21
C VAL A 276 17.89 0.12 3.11
N LYS A 277 18.10 -1.17 2.80
CA LYS A 277 18.98 -1.59 1.69
C LYS A 277 18.50 -1.08 0.34
N ILE A 278 17.18 -0.94 0.16
CA ILE A 278 16.57 -0.37 -1.05
C ILE A 278 16.84 1.14 -1.14
N VAL A 279 16.74 1.90 -0.04
CA VAL A 279 17.12 3.33 -0.01
C VAL A 279 18.58 3.51 -0.43
N ASP A 280 19.49 2.72 0.15
CA ASP A 280 20.93 2.81 -0.15
C ASP A 280 21.24 2.45 -1.60
N GLY A 281 20.62 1.40 -2.13
CA GLY A 281 20.78 0.98 -3.52
C GLY A 281 20.17 1.94 -4.54
N ILE A 282 19.09 2.66 -4.20
CA ILE A 282 18.57 3.76 -5.04
C ILE A 282 19.57 4.91 -5.08
N ASN A 283 20.12 5.34 -3.93
CA ASN A 283 21.12 6.41 -3.92
C ASN A 283 22.37 6.04 -4.75
N ASP A 284 22.92 4.85 -4.53
CA ASP A 284 24.06 4.34 -5.32
C ASP A 284 23.74 4.25 -6.83
N TYR A 285 22.53 3.82 -7.20
CA TYR A 285 22.11 3.82 -8.60
C TYR A 285 22.13 5.23 -9.21
N LEU A 286 21.59 6.24 -8.52
CA LEU A 286 21.54 7.61 -8.99
C LEU A 286 22.95 8.22 -9.11
N ASP A 287 23.78 8.05 -8.08
CA ASP A 287 25.18 8.53 -8.07
C ASP A 287 26.01 7.85 -9.18
N ARG A 288 25.81 6.55 -9.46
CA ARG A 288 26.50 5.83 -10.56
C ARG A 288 26.05 6.22 -11.97
N HIS A 289 24.82 6.70 -12.15
CA HIS A 289 24.28 7.07 -13.47
C HIS A 289 24.20 8.58 -13.70
N GLY A 290 24.58 9.41 -12.72
CA GLY A 290 24.65 10.86 -12.85
C GLY A 290 23.28 11.56 -12.82
N PHE A 291 22.28 11.00 -12.13
CA PHE A 291 20.99 11.65 -11.92
C PHE A 291 21.04 12.60 -10.72
N GLU A 292 20.45 13.80 -10.85
CA GLU A 292 20.42 14.79 -9.77
C GLU A 292 19.25 14.55 -8.79
N SER A 293 18.17 13.94 -9.26
CA SER A 293 17.00 13.57 -8.46
C SER A 293 16.46 12.20 -8.83
N VAL A 294 15.92 11.47 -7.84
CA VAL A 294 15.14 10.26 -8.09
C VAL A 294 13.87 10.55 -8.92
N SER A 295 13.36 11.77 -8.87
CA SER A 295 12.22 12.21 -9.69
C SER A 295 12.54 12.21 -11.18
N ASP A 296 13.83 12.32 -11.57
CA ASP A 296 14.25 12.34 -12.98
C ASP A 296 14.11 10.96 -13.65
N LEU A 297 13.95 9.89 -12.86
CA LEU A 297 13.72 8.52 -13.33
C LEU A 297 12.24 8.22 -13.63
N VAL A 298 11.30 9.02 -13.12
CA VAL A 298 9.87 8.68 -13.12
C VAL A 298 9.35 8.63 -14.56
N GLY A 299 9.00 7.42 -15.02
CA GLY A 299 8.49 7.21 -16.39
C GLY A 299 9.56 7.19 -17.49
N LEU A 300 10.86 7.09 -17.15
CA LEU A 300 11.98 7.23 -18.09
C LEU A 300 12.21 6.02 -19.04
N ILE A 301 11.29 5.04 -19.09
CA ILE A 301 11.44 3.86 -19.98
C ILE A 301 11.43 4.27 -21.46
N ARG A 302 12.44 3.80 -22.17
CA ARG A 302 12.56 3.93 -23.63
C ARG A 302 11.78 2.84 -24.34
N LYS A 303 11.17 3.19 -25.47
CA LYS A 303 10.41 2.30 -26.36
C LYS A 303 11.25 1.91 -27.57
#